data_AF-A0A4P7JK82-F1
#
_entry.id   AF-A0A4P7JK82-F1
#
_cell.length_a   1.000
_cell.length_b   1.000
_cell.length_c   1.000
_cell.angle_alpha   90.00
_cell.angle_beta   90.00
_cell.angle_gamma   90.00
#
_symmetry.space_group_name_H-M   'P 1'
#
loop_
_entity.id
_entity.type
_entity.pdbx_description
1 polymer ?
#
loop_
_entity_poly.entity_id
_entity_poly.type
_entity_poly.pdbx_seq_one_letter_code
_entity_poly.pdbx_strand_id
1 'polypeptide(L)'
;MKTLITAILVASLPLTSQASDDTQPNPMIDAFAKQHSELMPKVAVADMYYGCLLEKGEQMPSFTKLIKETDKETLANDLTACLGDNSLASDAALNYGIAACFYDQMAQLDEAQRQQNMQQVKAALADLPRQERQKSFTQCVNNQTLKYLSN
;
A
#
# COMPACT_ATOMS: atom_id res chain seq x y z
N MET A 1 8.54 52.89 -52.79
CA MET A 1 7.79 51.66 -53.16
C MET A 1 7.43 50.97 -51.85
N LYS A 2 6.14 50.74 -51.60
CA LYS A 2 5.54 50.38 -50.30
C LYS A 2 5.72 48.89 -50.00
N THR A 3 6.17 48.55 -48.80
CA THR A 3 6.06 47.19 -48.25
C THR A 3 4.99 47.21 -47.16
N LEU A 4 3.90 46.45 -47.38
CA LEU A 4 2.79 46.28 -46.46
C LEU A 4 3.24 45.52 -45.20
N ILE A 5 2.91 46.05 -44.03
CA ILE A 5 2.92 45.32 -42.76
C ILE A 5 1.49 44.87 -42.50
N THR A 6 1.23 43.57 -42.65
CA THR A 6 -0.05 42.94 -42.32
C THR A 6 -0.07 42.68 -40.81
N ALA A 7 -0.86 43.45 -40.06
CA ALA A 7 -1.13 43.20 -38.65
C ALA A 7 -2.16 42.07 -38.51
N ILE A 8 -1.75 40.91 -38.00
CA ILE A 8 -2.65 39.83 -37.61
C ILE A 8 -3.19 40.18 -36.22
N LEU A 9 -4.47 40.54 -36.16
CA LEU A 9 -5.19 40.78 -34.92
C LEU A 9 -5.56 39.43 -34.29
N VAL A 10 -4.80 39.01 -33.27
CA VAL A 10 -5.13 37.81 -32.48
C VAL A 10 -6.26 38.17 -31.53
N ALA A 11 -7.49 37.77 -31.89
CA ALA A 11 -8.63 37.86 -31.00
C ALA A 11 -8.45 36.87 -29.84
N SER A 12 -8.06 37.39 -28.68
CA SER A 12 -8.04 36.65 -27.42
C SER A 12 -9.49 36.36 -26.98
N LEU A 13 -10.00 35.21 -27.37
CA LEU A 13 -11.19 34.62 -26.77
C LEU A 13 -10.85 34.24 -25.32
N PRO A 14 -11.64 34.64 -24.32
CA PRO A 14 -11.49 34.10 -22.99
C PRO A 14 -11.87 32.62 -23.04
N LEU A 15 -10.88 31.74 -22.85
CA LEU A 15 -11.14 30.36 -22.45
C LEU A 15 -11.75 30.42 -21.05
N THR A 16 -13.07 30.37 -20.96
CA THR A 16 -13.73 30.00 -19.71
C THR A 16 -13.43 28.53 -19.48
N SER A 17 -12.37 28.25 -18.70
CA SER A 17 -12.17 26.94 -18.10
C SER A 17 -13.34 26.72 -17.14
N GLN A 18 -14.31 25.90 -17.56
CA GLN A 18 -15.31 25.39 -16.64
C GLN A 18 -14.60 24.34 -15.80
N ALA A 19 -14.05 24.76 -14.65
CA ALA A 19 -13.71 23.85 -13.58
C ALA A 19 -15.00 23.11 -13.20
N SER A 20 -15.09 21.83 -13.52
CA SER A 20 -16.16 20.97 -13.05
C SER A 20 -16.14 20.99 -11.54
N ASP A 21 -17.25 21.41 -10.94
CA ASP A 21 -17.48 21.42 -9.51
C ASP A 21 -17.52 19.97 -9.00
N ASP A 22 -16.39 19.48 -8.50
CA ASP A 22 -16.20 18.13 -7.93
C ASP A 22 -16.98 17.91 -6.60
N THR A 23 -17.83 18.86 -6.20
CA THR A 23 -18.60 18.82 -4.95
C THR A 23 -19.85 17.92 -5.04
N GLN A 24 -20.17 17.36 -6.21
CA GLN A 24 -21.30 16.42 -6.35
C GLN A 24 -20.91 15.01 -5.84
N PRO A 25 -21.66 14.43 -4.88
CA PRO A 25 -21.42 13.07 -4.40
C PRO A 25 -21.45 12.07 -5.57
N ASN A 26 -20.36 11.32 -5.73
CA ASN A 26 -20.27 10.25 -6.72
C ASN A 26 -20.40 8.90 -6.01
N PRO A 27 -21.53 8.18 -6.17
CA PRO A 27 -21.78 6.94 -5.43
C PRO A 27 -20.75 5.84 -5.72
N MET A 28 -20.08 5.87 -6.88
CA MET A 28 -19.01 4.95 -7.20
C MET A 28 -17.74 5.27 -6.40
N ILE A 29 -17.39 6.55 -6.27
CA ILE A 29 -16.25 7.01 -5.47
C ILE A 29 -16.50 6.68 -3.99
N ASP A 30 -17.71 6.93 -3.50
CA ASP A 30 -18.08 6.65 -2.11
C ASP A 30 -18.01 5.14 -1.79
N ALA A 31 -18.52 4.30 -2.70
CA ALA A 31 -18.45 2.84 -2.54
C ALA A 31 -17.01 2.34 -2.52
N PHE A 32 -16.18 2.84 -3.44
CA PHE A 32 -14.76 2.51 -3.49
C PHE A 32 -14.03 2.94 -2.21
N ALA A 33 -14.24 4.18 -1.77
CA ALA A 33 -13.63 4.71 -0.54
C ALA A 33 -14.01 3.88 0.68
N LYS A 34 -15.29 3.47 0.79
CA LYS A 34 -15.76 2.58 1.84
C LYS A 34 -15.03 1.23 1.79
N GLN A 35 -15.04 0.54 0.65
CA GLN A 35 -14.38 -0.76 0.49
C GLN A 35 -12.89 -0.69 0.81
N HIS A 36 -12.20 0.34 0.32
CA HIS A 36 -10.79 0.56 0.57
C HIS A 36 -10.51 0.78 2.06
N SER A 37 -11.29 1.65 2.71
CA SER A 37 -11.12 1.92 4.15
C SER A 37 -11.38 0.70 5.03
N GLU A 38 -12.29 -0.19 4.64
CA GLU A 38 -12.62 -1.41 5.36
C GLU A 38 -11.56 -2.51 5.16
N LEU A 39 -10.99 -2.62 3.95
CA LEU A 39 -10.01 -3.64 3.61
C LEU A 39 -8.60 -3.31 4.12
N MET A 40 -8.21 -2.03 4.10
CA MET A 40 -6.85 -1.59 4.45
C MET A 40 -6.38 -2.08 5.85
N PRO A 41 -7.19 -2.00 6.93
CA PRO A 41 -6.79 -2.55 8.23
C PRO A 41 -6.60 -4.07 8.24
N LYS A 42 -7.36 -4.80 7.41
CA LYS A 42 -7.23 -6.26 7.29
C LYS A 42 -5.92 -6.62 6.58
N VAL A 43 -5.59 -5.91 5.51
CA VAL A 43 -4.31 -6.05 4.79
C VAL A 43 -3.14 -5.78 5.71
N ALA A 44 -3.19 -4.69 6.50
CA ALA A 44 -2.14 -4.38 7.46
C ALA A 44 -1.88 -5.51 8.48
N VAL A 45 -2.95 -6.11 9.04
CA VAL A 45 -2.81 -7.23 9.98
C VAL A 45 -2.26 -8.49 9.27
N ALA A 46 -2.73 -8.76 8.05
CA ALA A 46 -2.23 -9.88 7.26
C ALA A 46 -0.73 -9.75 6.94
N ASP A 47 -0.27 -8.56 6.57
CA ASP A 47 1.15 -8.27 6.36
C ASP A 47 1.96 -8.49 7.65
N MET A 48 1.51 -7.94 8.78
CA MET A 48 2.21 -8.14 10.07
C MET A 48 2.31 -9.62 10.44
N TYR A 49 1.24 -10.38 10.24
CA TYR A 49 1.23 -11.82 10.54
C TYR A 49 2.16 -12.59 9.62
N TYR A 50 2.05 -12.36 8.31
CA TYR A 50 2.90 -13.00 7.31
C TYR A 50 4.39 -12.72 7.57
N GLY A 51 4.73 -11.47 7.89
CA GLY A 51 6.11 -11.07 8.17
C GLY A 51 6.67 -11.72 9.42
N CYS A 52 5.82 -11.96 10.43
CA CYS A 52 6.20 -12.70 11.62
C CYS A 52 6.51 -14.18 11.29
N LEU A 53 5.70 -14.84 10.45
CA LEU A 53 5.98 -16.19 9.98
C LEU A 53 7.26 -16.25 9.15
N LEU A 54 7.45 -15.27 8.25
CA LEU A 54 8.65 -15.14 7.42
C LEU A 54 9.90 -15.02 8.29
N GLU A 55 9.87 -14.24 9.37
CA GLU A 55 11.00 -14.11 10.29
C GLU A 55 11.30 -15.41 11.05
N LYS A 56 10.26 -16.18 11.41
CA LYS A 56 10.40 -17.48 12.07
C LYS A 56 10.80 -18.61 11.12
N GLY A 57 10.85 -18.36 9.81
CA GLY A 57 11.09 -19.40 8.81
C GLY A 57 9.97 -20.43 8.73
N GLU A 58 8.75 -20.04 9.13
CA GLU A 58 7.57 -20.90 9.10
C GLU A 58 6.94 -20.94 7.69
N GLN A 59 6.10 -21.95 7.46
CA GLN A 59 5.40 -22.06 6.18
C GLN A 59 4.38 -20.92 6.04
N MET A 60 4.57 -20.13 4.98
CA MET A 60 3.71 -18.97 4.72
C MET A 60 2.46 -19.37 3.93
N PRO A 61 1.26 -18.95 4.36
CA PRO A 61 0.05 -19.11 3.57
C PRO A 61 0.05 -18.17 2.36
N SER A 62 -0.92 -18.31 1.45
CA SER A 62 -1.07 -17.35 0.34
C SER A 62 -1.61 -16.02 0.85
N PHE A 63 -1.03 -14.89 0.42
CA PHE A 63 -1.56 -13.55 0.71
C PHE A 63 -3.03 -13.40 0.29
N THR A 64 -3.39 -13.94 -0.89
CA THR A 64 -4.77 -13.91 -1.37
C THR A 64 -5.70 -14.63 -0.40
N LYS A 65 -5.28 -15.78 0.15
CA LYS A 65 -6.08 -16.51 1.14
C LYS A 65 -6.21 -15.72 2.44
N LEU A 66 -5.10 -15.20 2.97
CA LEU A 66 -5.14 -14.38 4.18
C LEU A 66 -6.08 -13.19 4.03
N ILE A 67 -6.00 -12.47 2.91
CA ILE A 67 -6.73 -11.21 2.72
C ILE A 67 -8.19 -11.46 2.31
N LYS A 68 -8.49 -12.48 1.51
CA LYS A 68 -9.85 -12.72 1.00
C LYS A 68 -10.65 -13.73 1.82
N GLU A 69 -10.00 -14.75 2.37
CA GLU A 69 -10.67 -15.93 2.93
C GLU A 69 -10.62 -15.97 4.47
N THR A 70 -9.60 -15.40 5.10
CA THR A 70 -9.50 -15.31 6.56
C THR A 70 -10.20 -14.05 7.07
N ASP A 71 -11.01 -14.11 8.13
CA ASP A 71 -11.59 -12.91 8.71
C ASP A 71 -10.57 -12.11 9.55
N LYS A 72 -10.89 -10.85 9.86
CA LYS A 72 -9.98 -9.94 10.56
C LYS A 72 -9.68 -10.37 12.00
N GLU A 73 -10.63 -10.99 12.69
CA GLU A 73 -10.45 -11.40 14.09
C GLU A 73 -9.51 -12.60 14.18
N THR A 74 -9.69 -13.59 13.29
CA THR A 74 -8.76 -14.71 13.16
C THR A 74 -7.34 -14.23 12.85
N LEU A 75 -7.16 -13.33 11.87
CA LEU A 75 -5.84 -12.74 11.56
C LEU A 75 -5.22 -12.02 12.77
N ALA A 76 -6.02 -11.27 13.54
CA ALA A 76 -5.53 -10.56 14.71
C ALA A 76 -5.09 -11.51 15.83
N ASN A 77 -5.81 -12.62 16.03
CA ASN A 77 -5.45 -13.65 16.99
C ASN A 77 -4.16 -14.37 16.57
N ASP A 78 -4.05 -14.74 15.30
CA ASP A 78 -2.86 -15.38 14.73
C ASP A 78 -1.63 -14.48 14.84
N LEU A 79 -1.79 -13.19 14.53
CA LEU A 79 -0.74 -12.19 14.72
C LEU A 79 -0.34 -12.07 16.20
N THR A 80 -1.31 -11.98 17.11
CA THR A 80 -1.03 -11.86 18.55
C THR A 80 -0.26 -13.08 19.05
N ALA A 81 -0.66 -14.29 18.63
CA ALA A 81 0.07 -15.51 18.94
C ALA A 81 1.50 -15.49 18.35
N CYS A 82 1.66 -15.00 17.12
CA CYS A 82 2.97 -14.93 16.49
C CYS A 82 3.91 -13.92 17.18
N LEU A 83 3.39 -12.77 17.61
CA LEU A 83 4.15 -11.70 18.27
C LEU A 83 4.67 -12.09 19.66
N GLY A 84 4.00 -13.01 20.35
CA GLY A 84 4.32 -13.39 21.72
C GLY A 84 4.16 -12.21 22.67
N ASP A 85 5.24 -11.82 23.35
CA ASP A 85 5.24 -10.71 24.30
C ASP A 85 5.23 -9.32 23.63
N ASN A 86 5.43 -9.24 22.31
CA ASN A 86 5.39 -7.98 21.59
C ASN A 86 3.96 -7.50 21.39
N SER A 87 3.71 -6.20 21.59
CA SER A 87 2.42 -5.60 21.27
C SER A 87 2.26 -5.36 19.76
N LEU A 88 1.00 -5.21 19.30
CA LEU A 88 0.67 -4.82 17.92
C LEU A 88 1.29 -3.47 17.51
N ALA A 89 1.57 -2.59 18.48
CA ALA A 89 2.20 -1.29 18.25
C ALA A 89 3.74 -1.33 18.36
N SER A 90 4.34 -2.50 18.57
CA SER A 90 5.79 -2.62 18.70
C SER A 90 6.53 -2.32 17.39
N ASP A 91 7.83 -2.02 17.49
CA ASP A 91 8.70 -1.94 16.31
C ASP A 91 8.81 -3.29 15.59
N ALA A 92 8.73 -4.40 16.33
CA ALA A 92 8.71 -5.74 15.74
C ALA A 92 7.51 -5.94 14.81
N ALA A 93 6.29 -5.66 15.31
CA ALA A 93 5.07 -5.76 14.50
C ALA A 93 5.13 -4.86 13.26
N LEU A 94 5.59 -3.62 13.41
CA LEU A 94 5.76 -2.70 12.29
C LEU A 94 6.75 -3.24 11.24
N ASN A 95 7.90 -3.75 11.68
CA ASN A 95 8.92 -4.29 10.78
C ASN A 95 8.44 -5.55 10.06
N TYR A 96 7.67 -6.42 10.73
CA TYR A 96 7.03 -7.56 10.08
C TYR A 96 6.07 -7.13 8.98
N GLY A 97 5.21 -6.14 9.26
CA GLY A 97 4.29 -5.60 8.28
C GLY A 97 5.01 -5.07 7.04
N ILE A 98 6.09 -4.32 7.21
CA ILE A 98 6.87 -3.79 6.08
C ILE A 98 7.54 -4.93 5.31
N ALA A 99 8.16 -5.88 6.01
CA ALA A 99 8.87 -6.99 5.39
C ALA A 99 7.94 -7.84 4.51
N ALA A 100 6.78 -8.23 5.03
CA ALA A 100 5.76 -8.95 4.28
C ALA A 100 5.26 -8.14 3.07
N CYS A 101 5.05 -6.85 3.27
CA CYS A 101 4.50 -6.04 2.21
C CYS A 101 5.46 -5.92 1.02
N PHE A 102 6.76 -5.73 1.27
CA PHE A 102 7.79 -5.79 0.22
C PHE A 102 7.90 -7.18 -0.41
N TYR A 103 7.76 -8.24 0.40
CA TYR A 103 7.79 -9.61 -0.11
C TYR A 103 6.67 -9.87 -1.13
N ASP A 104 5.45 -9.41 -0.86
CA ASP A 104 4.33 -9.49 -1.81
C ASP A 104 4.52 -8.59 -3.05
N GLN A 105 5.12 -7.40 -2.91
CA GLN A 105 5.44 -6.55 -4.07
C GLN A 105 6.41 -7.24 -5.04
N MET A 106 7.27 -8.12 -4.51
CA MET A 106 8.22 -8.90 -5.29
C MET A 106 7.65 -10.27 -5.72
N ALA A 107 6.33 -10.47 -5.69
CA ALA A 107 5.70 -11.75 -6.01
C ALA A 107 6.06 -12.32 -7.40
N GLN A 108 6.50 -11.47 -8.34
CA GLN A 108 6.92 -11.85 -9.70
C GLN A 108 8.36 -12.39 -9.76
N LEU A 109 9.17 -12.18 -8.73
CA LEU A 109 10.53 -12.70 -8.64
C LEU A 109 10.51 -14.15 -8.15
N ASP A 110 11.56 -14.91 -8.47
CA ASP A 110 11.75 -16.22 -7.86
C ASP A 110 12.12 -16.09 -6.37
N GLU A 111 12.03 -17.20 -5.63
CA GLU A 111 12.24 -17.21 -4.19
C GLU A 111 13.65 -16.78 -3.80
N ALA A 112 14.67 -17.18 -4.56
CA ALA A 112 16.05 -16.84 -4.24
C ALA A 112 16.30 -15.33 -4.38
N GLN A 113 15.76 -14.73 -5.46
CA GLN A 113 15.81 -13.29 -5.71
C GLN A 113 15.04 -12.51 -4.65
N ARG A 114 13.82 -12.96 -4.28
CA ARG A 114 13.05 -12.35 -3.19
C ARG A 114 13.85 -12.32 -1.91
N GLN A 115 14.40 -13.47 -1.49
CA GLN A 115 15.18 -13.58 -0.26
C GLN A 115 16.43 -12.69 -0.28
N GLN A 116 17.12 -12.61 -1.42
CA GLN A 116 18.26 -11.70 -1.58
C GLN A 116 17.85 -10.24 -1.42
N ASN A 117 16.75 -9.79 -2.05
CA ASN A 117 16.28 -8.42 -1.94
C ASN A 117 15.76 -8.11 -0.53
N MET A 118 15.16 -9.09 0.15
CA MET A 118 14.72 -8.94 1.53
C MET A 118 15.87 -8.65 2.50
N GLN A 119 17.12 -9.04 2.20
CA GLN A 119 18.27 -8.63 3.00
C GLN A 119 18.46 -7.10 2.99
N GLN A 120 18.24 -6.46 1.85
CA GLN A 120 18.34 -4.99 1.74
C GLN A 120 17.18 -4.30 2.48
N VAL A 121 15.97 -4.87 2.39
CA VAL A 121 14.81 -4.38 3.14
C VAL A 121 15.09 -4.45 4.65
N LYS A 122 15.60 -5.58 5.14
CA LYS A 122 15.93 -5.76 6.57
C LYS A 122 17.00 -4.77 7.04
N ALA A 123 18.05 -4.55 6.23
CA ALA A 123 19.08 -3.57 6.53
C ALA A 123 18.49 -2.14 6.63
N ALA A 124 17.67 -1.73 5.64
CA ALA A 124 17.03 -0.42 5.67
C ALA A 124 16.10 -0.25 6.87
N LEU A 125 15.36 -1.29 7.27
CA LEU A 125 14.49 -1.24 8.45
C LEU A 125 15.25 -1.05 9.76
N ALA A 126 16.48 -1.57 9.87
CA ALA A 126 17.32 -1.39 11.05
C ALA A 126 17.76 0.08 11.21
N ASP A 127 18.03 0.77 10.08
CA ASP A 127 18.57 2.13 10.08
C ASP A 127 17.48 3.23 10.06
N LEU A 128 16.30 2.93 9.50
CA LEU A 128 15.24 3.92 9.34
C LEU A 128 14.58 4.30 10.67
N PRO A 129 14.31 5.59 10.92
CA PRO A 129 13.49 6.02 12.05
C PRO A 129 12.10 5.40 11.99
N ARG A 130 11.52 5.10 13.16
CA ARG A 130 10.18 4.51 13.28
C ARG A 130 9.12 5.29 12.48
N GLN A 131 9.18 6.62 12.47
CA GLN A 131 8.22 7.45 11.73
C GLN A 131 8.28 7.20 10.22
N GLU A 132 9.49 7.04 9.67
CA GLU A 132 9.66 6.73 8.24
C GLU A 132 9.18 5.31 7.94
N ARG A 133 9.48 4.35 8.82
CA ARG A 133 8.92 2.99 8.72
C ARG A 133 7.39 2.99 8.72
N GLN A 134 6.76 3.77 9.58
CA GLN A 134 5.30 3.92 9.60
C GLN A 134 4.76 4.47 8.28
N LYS A 135 5.37 5.53 7.73
CA LYS A 135 4.99 6.09 6.42
C LYS A 135 5.14 5.05 5.31
N SER A 136 6.27 4.35 5.27
CA SER A 136 6.50 3.28 4.28
C SER A 136 5.46 2.18 4.40
N PHE A 137 5.15 1.74 5.63
CA PHE A 137 4.14 0.71 5.85
C PHE A 137 2.75 1.17 5.38
N THR A 138 2.33 2.39 5.74
CA THR A 138 1.05 2.95 5.29
C THR A 138 0.96 3.02 3.77
N GLN A 139 2.00 3.50 3.09
CA GLN A 139 2.04 3.55 1.62
C GLN A 139 1.97 2.15 1.00
N CYS A 140 2.68 1.20 1.59
CA CYS A 140 2.74 -0.17 1.12
C CYS A 140 1.38 -0.87 1.22
N VAL A 141 0.73 -0.78 2.39
CA VAL A 141 -0.62 -1.33 2.64
C VAL A 141 -1.65 -0.66 1.74
N ASN A 142 -1.56 0.66 1.51
CA ASN A 142 -2.45 1.36 0.58
C ASN A 142 -2.35 0.77 -0.83
N ASN A 143 -1.13 0.60 -1.35
CA ASN A 143 -0.91 0.03 -2.68
C ASN A 143 -1.37 -1.43 -2.78
N GLN A 144 -1.11 -2.24 -1.76
CA GLN A 144 -1.63 -3.61 -1.73
C GLN A 144 -3.15 -3.65 -1.67
N THR A 145 -3.78 -2.77 -0.88
CA THR A 145 -5.24 -2.71 -0.78
C THR A 145 -5.85 -2.48 -2.16
N LEU A 146 -5.29 -1.58 -2.96
CA LEU A 146 -5.69 -1.36 -4.35
C LEU A 146 -5.53 -2.63 -5.21
N LYS A 147 -4.42 -3.38 -5.05
CA LYS A 147 -4.20 -4.66 -5.73
C LYS A 147 -5.28 -5.69 -5.38
N TYR A 148 -5.74 -5.74 -4.13
CA TYR A 148 -6.72 -6.74 -3.67
C TYR A 148 -8.19 -6.33 -3.81
N LEU A 149 -8.49 -5.04 -4.04
CA LEU A 149 -9.81 -4.59 -4.47
C LEU A 149 -10.07 -4.81 -5.96
N SER A 150 -9.01 -4.79 -6.77
CA SER A 150 -9.09 -4.82 -8.23
C SER A 150 -9.09 -6.24 -8.83
N ASN A 151 -8.95 -7.27 -7.99
CA ASN A 151 -8.88 -8.70 -8.34
C ASN A 151 -9.84 -9.48 -7.47
#